data_AF-A0AAV3SV49-F1
#
_entry.id   AF-A0AAV3SV49-F1
#
_cell.length_a   1.000
_cell.length_b   1.000
_cell.length_c   1.000
_cell.angle_alpha   90.00
_cell.angle_beta   90.00
_cell.angle_gamma   90.00
#
_symmetry.space_group_name_H-M   'P 1'
#
loop_
_entity.id
_entity.type
_entity.pdbx_description
1 polymer ?
#
loop_
_entity_poly.entity_id
_entity_poly.type
_entity_poly.pdbx_seq_one_letter_code
_entity_poly.pdbx_strand_id
1 'polypeptide(L)'
;MREPIAALVRQEGWRAEGAAARVHYEGAREQFAVEFYAETERTLYWTVPTEDDEAGTAAPIPRERVPDPLRRRVRGDLEAAGIDPAIERRDL
;
A
#
# COMPACT_ATOMS: atom_id res chain seq x y z
N MET A 1 -17.60 -1.99 6.83
CA MET A 1 -16.36 -2.27 6.06
C MET A 1 -16.75 -2.40 4.60
N ARG A 2 -16.07 -1.72 3.67
CA ARG A 2 -16.39 -1.77 2.23
C ARG A 2 -15.92 -3.11 1.66
N GLU A 3 -16.64 -3.67 0.68
CA GLU A 3 -16.31 -4.99 0.10
C GLU A 3 -14.87 -5.08 -0.42
N PRO A 4 -14.32 -4.08 -1.16
CA PRO A 4 -12.92 -4.11 -1.59
C PRO A 4 -11.93 -4.13 -0.43
N ILE A 5 -12.19 -3.35 0.63
CA ILE A 5 -11.35 -3.35 1.85
C ILE A 5 -11.43 -4.71 2.54
N ALA A 6 -12.63 -5.27 2.68
CA ALA A 6 -12.84 -6.58 3.30
C ALA A 6 -12.14 -7.71 2.53
N ALA A 7 -12.12 -7.64 1.19
CA ALA A 7 -11.40 -8.57 0.35
C ALA A 7 -9.89 -8.43 0.49
N LEU A 8 -9.38 -7.19 0.48
CA LEU A 8 -7.95 -6.93 0.55
C LEU A 8 -7.34 -7.29 1.92
N VAL A 9 -8.08 -7.11 3.01
CA VAL A 9 -7.66 -7.51 4.38
C VAL A 9 -7.53 -9.04 4.54
N ARG A 10 -8.03 -9.84 3.60
CA ARG A 10 -7.74 -11.29 3.58
C ARG A 10 -6.36 -11.61 3.03
N GLN A 11 -5.73 -10.67 2.33
CA GLN A 11 -4.36 -10.81 1.84
C GLN A 11 -3.37 -10.60 2.98
N GLU A 12 -2.22 -11.26 2.88
CA GLU A 12 -1.19 -11.23 3.91
C GLU A 12 -0.74 -9.80 4.26
N GLY A 13 -0.76 -9.47 5.55
CA GLY A 13 -0.26 -8.18 6.07
C GLY A 13 -1.22 -7.00 5.95
N TRP A 14 -2.27 -7.08 5.12
CA TRP A 14 -3.26 -6.01 4.96
C TRP A 14 -4.19 -5.90 6.17
N ARG A 15 -4.48 -4.66 6.57
CA ARG A 15 -5.36 -4.33 7.70
C ARG A 15 -6.34 -3.23 7.32
N ALA A 16 -7.55 -3.27 7.86
CA ALA A 16 -8.50 -2.18 7.69
C ALA A 16 -8.17 -1.07 8.69
N GLU A 17 -7.89 0.13 8.19
CA GLU A 17 -7.61 1.32 8.99
C GLU A 17 -8.51 2.48 8.54
N GLY A 18 -9.56 2.76 9.31
CA GLY A 18 -10.55 3.78 8.95
C GLY A 18 -11.20 3.52 7.59
N ALA A 19 -10.93 4.40 6.63
CA ALA A 19 -11.44 4.33 5.27
C ALA A 19 -10.50 3.61 4.28
N ALA A 20 -9.34 3.13 4.74
CA ALA A 20 -8.33 2.48 3.91
C ALA A 20 -8.13 1.01 4.30
N ALA A 21 -7.62 0.23 3.36
CA ALA A 21 -6.82 -0.95 3.67
C ALA A 21 -5.34 -0.51 3.65
N ARG A 22 -4.56 -0.87 4.66
CA ARG A 22 -3.14 -0.52 4.79
C ARG A 22 -2.29 -1.76 5.00
N VAL A 23 -1.11 -1.80 4.40
CA VAL A 23 -0.10 -2.84 4.60
C VAL A 23 1.27 -2.20 4.75
N HIS A 24 2.10 -2.75 5.63
CA HIS A 24 3.50 -2.37 5.77
C HIS A 24 4.38 -3.45 5.13
N TYR A 25 5.38 -3.02 4.37
CA TYR A 25 6.39 -3.88 3.78
C TYR A 25 7.76 -3.47 4.28
N GLU A 26 8.49 -4.46 4.80
CA GLU A 26 9.88 -4.31 5.22
C GLU A 26 10.80 -4.65 4.04
N GLY A 27 11.49 -3.64 3.51
CA GLY A 27 12.60 -3.82 2.59
C GLY A 27 13.91 -4.00 3.35
N ALA A 28 14.99 -4.33 2.63
CA ALA A 28 16.31 -4.55 3.23
C ALA A 28 16.95 -3.29 3.84
N ARG A 29 16.49 -2.09 3.46
CA ARG A 29 17.02 -0.79 3.91
C ARG A 29 15.95 0.27 4.16
N GLU A 30 14.73 0.03 3.70
CA GLU A 30 13.65 1.01 3.73
C GLU A 30 12.36 0.26 4.08
N GLN A 31 11.50 0.90 4.85
CA GLN A 31 10.14 0.42 5.10
C GLN A 31 9.15 1.23 4.29
N PHE A 32 8.14 0.57 3.75
CA PHE A 32 7.08 1.20 2.99
C PHE A 32 5.73 0.90 3.63
N ALA A 33 4.84 1.88 3.64
CA ALA A 33 3.42 1.64 3.85
C ALA A 33 2.67 1.88 2.55
N VAL A 34 1.68 1.02 2.28
CA VAL A 34 0.79 1.13 1.13
C VAL A 34 -0.63 1.24 1.64
N GLU A 35 -1.38 2.17 1.06
CA GLU A 35 -2.78 2.38 1.40
C GLU A 35 -3.65 2.27 0.17
N PHE A 36 -4.78 1.60 0.30
CA PHE A 36 -5.82 1.53 -0.72
C PHE A 36 -7.12 2.13 -0.20
N TYR A 37 -7.68 3.08 -0.96
CA TYR A 37 -8.95 3.73 -0.69
C TYR A 37 -10.02 3.27 -1.69
N ALA A 38 -11.04 2.58 -1.20
CA ALA A 38 -12.07 2.00 -2.06
C ALA A 38 -13.02 3.03 -2.70
N GLU A 39 -13.20 4.23 -2.12
CA GLU A 39 -14.08 5.26 -2.69
C GLU A 39 -13.49 5.94 -3.91
N THR A 40 -12.21 6.29 -3.80
CA THR A 40 -11.49 7.01 -4.84
C THR A 40 -10.80 6.07 -5.80
N GLU A 41 -10.74 4.77 -5.47
CA GLU A 41 -9.95 3.77 -6.16
C GLU A 41 -8.54 4.30 -6.38
N ARG A 42 -7.86 4.61 -5.27
CA ARG A 42 -6.49 5.14 -5.23
C ARG A 42 -5.59 4.33 -4.32
N THR A 43 -4.35 4.19 -4.76
CA THR A 43 -3.26 3.58 -4.00
C THR A 43 -2.23 4.65 -3.66
N LEU A 44 -1.92 4.82 -2.37
CA LEU A 44 -0.89 5.73 -1.88
C LEU A 44 0.31 4.95 -1.35
N TYR A 45 1.49 5.52 -1.53
CA TYR A 45 2.75 4.96 -1.06
C TYR A 45 3.41 5.92 -0.10
N TRP A 46 4.00 5.36 0.95
CA TRP A 46 4.66 6.09 2.01
C TRP A 46 6.02 5.45 2.30
N THR A 47 7.05 6.26 2.51
CA THR A 47 8.23 5.80 3.25
C THR A 47 7.91 5.81 4.73
N VAL A 48 8.32 4.78 5.44
CA VAL A 48 8.23 4.67 6.89
C VAL A 48 9.66 4.67 7.45
N PRO A 49 9.97 5.54 8.42
CA PRO A 49 11.25 5.50 9.12
C PRO A 49 11.44 4.16 9.81
N THR A 50 12.64 3.62 9.70
CA THR A 50 13.10 2.44 10.43
C THR A 50 13.58 2.82 11.83
N GLU A 51 13.82 1.83 12.69
CA GLU A 51 14.40 2.07 14.03
C GLU A 51 15.81 2.67 13.97
N ASP A 52 16.51 2.51 12.84
CA ASP A 52 17.85 3.06 12.61
C ASP A 52 17.83 4.54 12.12
N ASP A 53 16.66 5.08 11.77
CA ASP A 53 16.52 6.48 11.35
C ASP A 53 16.48 7.41 12.58
N GLU A 54 17.28 8.49 12.57
CA GLU A 54 17.48 9.44 13.69
C GLU A 54 16.26 10.34 14.03
N ALA A 55 15.04 9.83 13.86
CA ALA A 55 13.73 10.49 13.91
C ALA A 55 13.25 11.00 12.54
N GLY A 56 12.42 10.19 11.89
CA GLY A 56 11.56 10.60 10.78
C GLY A 56 10.08 10.42 11.14
N THR A 57 9.21 10.93 10.28
CA THR A 57 7.80 10.54 10.25
C THR A 57 7.50 9.89 8.90
N ALA A 58 6.45 9.09 8.82
CA ALA A 58 6.01 8.56 7.54
C ALA A 58 5.69 9.71 6.57
N ALA A 59 6.18 9.60 5.34
CA ALA A 59 6.04 10.65 4.33
C ALA A 59 5.51 10.05 3.02
N PRO A 60 4.57 10.72 2.34
CA PRO A 60 4.05 10.21 1.08
C PRO A 60 5.13 10.33 0.01
N ILE A 61 5.21 9.33 -0.86
CA ILE A 61 6.16 9.30 -1.97
C ILE A 61 5.46 9.07 -3.30
N PRO A 62 5.99 9.63 -4.40
CA PRO A 62 5.52 9.29 -5.73
C PRO A 62 5.79 7.81 -6.03
N ARG A 63 4.85 7.20 -6.73
CA ARG A 63 4.89 5.79 -7.16
C ARG A 63 6.18 5.43 -7.92
N GLU A 64 6.76 6.37 -8.64
CA GLU A 64 8.00 6.21 -9.41
C GLU A 64 9.23 5.95 -8.53
N ARG A 65 9.17 6.30 -7.23
CA ARG A 65 10.23 6.02 -6.26
C ARG A 65 10.06 4.66 -5.56
N VAL A 66 8.93 3.98 -5.78
CA VAL A 66 8.65 2.70 -5.14
C VAL A 66 9.32 1.57 -5.92
N PRO A 67 10.06 0.65 -5.26
CA PRO A 67 10.67 -0.48 -5.94
C PRO A 67 9.66 -1.33 -6.74
N ASP A 68 10.01 -1.66 -7.97
CA ASP A 68 9.17 -2.48 -8.86
C ASP A 68 8.67 -3.80 -8.25
N PRO A 69 9.48 -4.57 -7.50
CA PRO A 69 8.99 -5.79 -6.85
C PRO A 69 7.85 -5.53 -5.86
N LEU A 70 7.94 -4.44 -5.08
CA LEU A 70 6.88 -4.04 -4.15
C LEU A 70 5.61 -3.66 -4.93
N ARG A 71 5.74 -2.85 -5.99
CA ARG A 71 4.60 -2.49 -6.84
C ARG A 71 3.93 -3.71 -7.49
N ARG A 72 4.72 -4.72 -7.88
CA ARG A 72 4.18 -6.00 -8.41
C ARG A 72 3.41 -6.76 -7.33
N ARG A 73 3.94 -6.83 -6.10
CA ARG A 73 3.26 -7.45 -4.96
C ARG A 73 1.91 -6.79 -4.69
N VAL A 74 1.88 -5.46 -4.60
CA VAL A 74 0.62 -4.70 -4.40
C VAL A 74 -0.40 -5.02 -5.49
N ARG A 75 -0.01 -5.02 -6.77
CA ARG A 75 -0.92 -5.38 -7.87
C ARG A 75 -1.43 -6.81 -7.77
N GLY A 76 -0.58 -7.76 -7.36
CA GLY A 76 -1.00 -9.15 -7.13
C GLY A 76 -2.01 -9.27 -5.98
N ASP A 77 -1.83 -8.51 -4.91
CA ASP A 77 -2.77 -8.51 -3.78
C ASP A 77 -4.12 -7.88 -4.16
N LEU A 78 -4.10 -6.81 -4.96
CA LEU A 78 -5.32 -6.21 -5.53
C LEU A 78 -6.08 -7.22 -6.41
N GLU A 79 -5.37 -7.87 -7.34
CA GLU A 79 -5.96 -8.87 -8.23
C GLU A 79 -6.55 -10.05 -7.43
N ALA A 80 -5.83 -10.56 -6.43
CA ALA A 80 -6.30 -11.62 -5.55
C ALA A 80 -7.52 -11.21 -4.70
N ALA A 81 -7.67 -9.92 -4.43
CA ALA A 81 -8.86 -9.34 -3.79
C ALA A 81 -10.00 -9.03 -4.77
N GLY A 82 -9.84 -9.32 -6.07
CA GLY A 82 -10.83 -9.02 -7.11
C GLY A 82 -10.89 -7.53 -7.49
N ILE A 83 -9.86 -6.76 -7.17
CA ILE A 83 -9.73 -5.34 -7.49
C ILE A 83 -8.87 -5.21 -8.75
N ASP A 84 -9.25 -4.31 -9.67
CA ASP A 84 -8.46 -4.07 -10.89
C ASP A 84 -7.04 -3.58 -10.55
N PRO A 85 -5.98 -4.34 -10.88
CA PRO A 85 -4.61 -3.95 -10.58
C PRO A 85 -4.16 -2.68 -11.33
N ALA A 86 -4.88 -2.23 -12.37
CA ALA A 86 -4.61 -0.96 -13.03
C ALA A 86 -4.88 0.26 -12.13
N ILE A 87 -5.66 0.11 -11.06
CA ILE A 87 -5.89 1.17 -10.06
C ILE A 87 -4.58 1.65 -9.43
N GLU A 88 -3.62 0.75 -9.22
CA GLU A 88 -2.30 1.09 -8.69
C GLU A 88 -1.56 2.14 -9.56
N ARG A 89 -1.89 2.21 -10.85
CA ARG A 89 -1.27 3.13 -11.82
C ARG A 89 -2.05 4.42 -12.03
N ARG A 90 -3.20 4.59 -11.39
CA ARG A 90 -3.96 5.83 -11.52
C ARG A 90 -3.20 6.97 -10.86
N ASP A 91 -3.18 8.12 -11.52
CA ASP A 91 -2.55 9.31 -10.98
C ASP A 91 -3.41 9.90 -9.84
N LEU A 92 -2.71 10.56 -8.91
CA LEU A 92 -3.28 11.16 -7.70
C LEU A 92 -3.87 12.53 -7.98
#